data_AF-S0DDF0-F1
#
_entry.id   AF-S0DDF0-F1
#
_cell.length_a   1.000
_cell.length_b   1.000
_cell.length_c   1.000
_cell.angle_alpha   90.00
_cell.angle_beta   90.00
_cell.angle_gamma   90.00
#
_symmetry.space_group_name_H-M   'P 1'
#
loop_
_entity.id
_entity.type
_entity.pdbx_description
1 polymer ?
#
loop_
_entity_poly.entity_id
_entity_poly.type
_entity_poly.pdbx_seq_one_letter_code
_entity_poly.pdbx_strand_id
1 'polypeptide(L)'
;MWSFPVRVLWPNHPFTKNGVSGMSPVMIGSLRGGGGDMYMAACAYIYYRLYVITGDEHYCDYAEFIHNNTRQANDVDGGFGYALPGMSHEGCGFGTQTLDGHYHWLPWVTYVEADPTSRLYDTFGA
;
A
#
# COMPACT_ATOMS: atom_id res chain seq x y z
N MET A 1 17.90 -12.64 9.91
CA MET A 1 16.88 -11.91 9.13
C MET A 1 15.53 -12.52 9.47
N TRP A 2 14.56 -11.73 9.94
CA TRP A 2 13.21 -12.19 10.24
C TRP A 2 12.35 -12.12 8.97
N SER A 3 11.44 -13.07 8.77
CA SER A 3 10.55 -13.10 7.59
C SER A 3 9.13 -13.47 8.00
N PHE A 4 8.14 -12.84 7.36
CA PHE A 4 6.72 -13.09 7.57
C PHE A 4 6.07 -13.46 6.23
N PRO A 5 6.25 -14.70 5.74
CA PRO A 5 5.72 -15.11 4.46
C PRO A 5 4.19 -15.17 4.53
N VAL A 6 3.52 -14.46 3.62
CA VAL A 6 2.07 -14.49 3.47
C VAL A 6 1.73 -15.36 2.26
N ARG A 7 0.95 -16.42 2.48
CA ARG A 7 0.43 -17.27 1.42
C ARG A 7 -0.74 -16.57 0.73
N VAL A 8 -0.70 -16.47 -0.59
CA VAL A 8 -1.80 -15.91 -1.38
C VAL A 8 -2.56 -17.03 -2.09
N LEU A 9 -3.89 -16.98 -2.02
CA LEU A 9 -4.75 -18.06 -2.55
C LEU A 9 -5.01 -17.94 -4.05
N TRP A 10 -5.00 -16.72 -4.59
CA TRP A 10 -5.34 -16.44 -5.97
C TRP A 10 -4.07 -16.25 -6.82
N PRO A 11 -3.88 -17.03 -7.90
CA PRO A 11 -2.66 -16.97 -8.71
C PRO A 11 -2.36 -15.60 -9.35
N ASN A 12 -3.40 -14.85 -9.69
CA ASN A 12 -3.27 -13.55 -10.37
C ASN A 12 -3.25 -12.37 -9.39
N HIS A 13 -3.19 -12.63 -8.09
CA HIS A 13 -3.20 -11.56 -7.09
C HIS A 13 -1.83 -10.88 -7.01
N PRO A 14 -1.74 -9.54 -6.92
CA PRO A 14 -0.47 -8.81 -6.96
C PRO A 14 0.58 -9.30 -5.96
N PHE A 15 0.15 -9.58 -4.73
CA PHE A 15 1.01 -10.14 -3.68
C PHE A 15 1.51 -11.58 -3.90
N THR A 16 1.19 -12.23 -5.03
CA THR A 16 1.91 -13.45 -5.46
C THR A 16 3.30 -13.13 -6.00
N LYS A 17 3.49 -11.92 -6.56
CA LYS A 17 4.74 -11.44 -7.14
C LYS A 17 5.41 -10.38 -6.26
N ASN A 18 4.62 -9.66 -5.48
CA ASN A 18 5.05 -8.53 -4.66
C ASN A 18 4.90 -8.80 -3.15
N GLY A 19 5.53 -7.95 -2.33
CA GLY A 19 5.42 -8.02 -0.88
C GLY A 19 4.22 -7.25 -0.34
N VAL A 20 3.87 -7.49 0.93
CA VAL A 20 2.82 -6.73 1.66
C VAL A 20 3.41 -5.58 2.49
N SER A 21 4.69 -5.26 2.30
CA SER A 21 5.35 -4.17 3.00
C SER A 21 4.72 -2.83 2.65
N GLY A 22 4.75 -1.87 3.57
CA GLY A 22 4.17 -0.54 3.36
C GLY A 22 2.66 -0.44 3.60
N MET A 23 1.94 -1.58 3.69
CA MET A 23 0.52 -1.56 4.08
C MET A 23 0.36 -1.05 5.53
N SER A 24 -0.66 -0.23 5.76
CA SER A 24 -1.09 0.20 7.09
C SER A 24 -1.70 -0.97 7.84
N PRO A 25 -1.35 -1.22 9.10
CA PRO A 25 -2.05 -2.21 9.92
C PRO A 25 -3.48 -1.77 10.27
N VAL A 26 -4.48 -2.57 9.94
CA VAL A 26 -5.92 -2.29 10.15
C VAL A 26 -6.45 -3.15 11.29
N MET A 27 -5.91 -2.95 12.50
CA MET A 27 -6.17 -3.73 13.73
C MET A 27 -5.30 -4.99 13.87
N ILE A 28 -4.61 -5.06 15.03
CA ILE A 28 -3.91 -6.24 15.53
C ILE A 28 -4.82 -6.90 16.58
N GLY A 29 -5.12 -8.19 16.44
CA GLY A 29 -5.84 -8.96 17.47
C GLY A 29 -7.35 -9.20 17.25
N SER A 30 -7.89 -8.99 16.03
CA SER A 30 -9.27 -9.40 15.73
C SER A 30 -9.37 -10.92 15.51
N LEU A 31 -10.57 -11.48 15.72
CA LEU A 31 -10.90 -12.91 15.48
C LEU A 31 -10.61 -13.39 14.04
N ARG A 32 -10.36 -12.48 13.09
CA ARG A 32 -9.96 -12.77 11.70
C ARG A 32 -8.47 -12.54 11.42
N GLY A 33 -7.66 -12.36 12.46
CA GLY A 33 -6.21 -12.41 12.35
C GLY A 33 -5.53 -11.10 12.01
N GLY A 34 -6.21 -9.95 11.99
CA GLY A 34 -5.57 -8.67 11.65
C GLY A 34 -5.09 -8.59 10.19
N GLY A 35 -4.94 -7.37 9.69
CA GLY A 35 -4.68 -7.15 8.28
C GLY A 35 -4.09 -5.78 8.03
N GLY A 36 -4.12 -5.40 6.76
CA GLY A 36 -3.66 -4.09 6.36
C GLY A 36 -4.28 -3.60 5.07
N ASP A 37 -4.17 -2.29 4.88
CA ASP A 37 -4.67 -1.58 3.71
C ASP A 37 -3.61 -0.60 3.20
N MET A 38 -3.97 0.23 2.23
CA MET A 38 -3.08 1.21 1.59
C MET A 38 -3.17 2.61 2.22
N TYR A 39 -3.83 2.80 3.37
CA TYR A 39 -4.00 4.11 4.01
C TYR A 39 -2.66 4.85 4.24
N MET A 40 -1.55 4.14 4.50
CA MET A 40 -0.22 4.78 4.61
C MET A 40 0.19 5.58 3.37
N ALA A 41 -0.39 5.31 2.19
CA ALA A 41 -0.16 6.10 0.99
C ALA A 41 -0.55 7.58 1.21
N ALA A 42 -1.68 7.82 1.90
CA ALA A 42 -2.16 9.16 2.22
C ALA A 42 -1.20 9.91 3.16
N CYS A 43 -0.42 9.19 3.97
CA CYS A 43 0.54 9.78 4.89
C CYS A 43 1.85 10.22 4.22
N ALA A 44 2.17 9.73 3.01
CA ALA A 44 3.43 10.02 2.32
C ALA A 44 3.71 11.52 2.22
N TYR A 45 2.71 12.32 1.82
CA TYR A 45 2.82 13.77 1.71
C TYR A 45 3.18 14.44 3.05
N ILE A 46 2.60 13.98 4.16
CA ILE A 46 2.85 14.55 5.48
C ILE A 46 4.26 14.22 5.96
N TYR A 47 4.73 12.99 5.76
CA TYR A 47 6.09 12.60 6.11
C TYR A 47 7.15 13.31 5.28
N TYR A 48 6.90 13.51 3.99
CA TYR A 48 7.82 14.28 3.16
C TYR A 48 7.90 15.76 3.61
N ARG A 49 6.77 16.34 4.02
CA ARG A 49 6.78 17.69 4.63
C ARG A 49 7.53 17.75 5.95
N LEU A 50 7.45 16.69 6.77
CA LEU A 50 8.25 16.59 8.00
C LEU A 50 9.74 16.62 7.67
N TYR A 51 10.18 15.85 6.67
CA TYR A 51 11.57 15.92 6.17
C TYR A 51 11.97 17.35 5.80
N VAL A 52 11.15 18.07 5.01
CA VAL A 52 11.47 19.45 4.60
C VAL A 52 11.60 20.40 5.80
N ILE A 53 10.79 20.22 6.84
CA ILE A 53 10.79 21.10 8.03
C ILE A 53 11.94 20.77 8.98
N THR A 54 12.29 19.49 9.15
CA THR A 54 13.27 19.04 10.14
C THR A 54 14.67 18.81 9.56
N GLY A 55 14.77 18.55 8.25
CA GLY A 55 16.00 18.07 7.61
C GLY A 55 16.37 16.63 7.94
N ASP A 56 15.50 15.86 8.62
CA ASP A 56 15.77 14.47 9.02
C ASP A 56 15.45 13.49 7.88
N GLU A 57 16.48 12.93 7.27
CA GLU A 57 16.41 12.01 6.13
C GLU A 57 15.52 10.78 6.39
N HIS A 58 15.39 10.34 7.65
CA HIS A 58 14.54 9.21 7.99
C HIS A 58 13.07 9.43 7.59
N TYR A 59 12.58 10.67 7.67
CA TYR A 59 11.22 10.99 7.21
C TYR A 59 11.08 10.94 5.70
N CYS A 60 12.15 11.24 4.96
CA CYS A 60 12.17 11.10 3.51
C CYS A 60 12.13 9.61 3.12
N ASP A 61 13.02 8.80 3.71
CA ASP A 61 13.07 7.36 3.50
C ASP A 61 11.71 6.70 3.79
N TYR A 62 11.08 7.10 4.90
CA TYR A 62 9.78 6.56 5.27
C TYR A 62 8.67 7.02 4.33
N ALA A 63 8.69 8.28 3.89
CA ALA A 63 7.72 8.82 2.92
C ALA A 63 7.81 8.09 1.58
N GLU A 64 9.02 7.86 1.05
CA GLU A 64 9.24 7.09 -0.17
C GLU A 64 8.80 5.63 -0.02
N PHE A 65 9.13 5.01 1.12
CA PHE A 65 8.74 3.64 1.42
C PHE A 65 7.22 3.46 1.39
N ILE A 66 6.47 4.30 2.12
CA ILE A 66 5.00 4.18 2.17
C ILE A 66 4.33 4.67 0.89
N HIS A 67 4.95 5.57 0.12
CA HIS A 67 4.46 5.97 -1.19
C HIS A 67 4.57 4.83 -2.19
N ASN A 68 5.75 4.24 -2.34
CA ASN A 68 6.00 3.24 -3.38
C ASN A 68 5.39 1.89 -3.02
N ASN A 69 5.54 1.44 -1.77
CA ASN A 69 5.18 0.07 -1.43
C ASN A 69 3.66 -0.16 -1.31
N THR A 70 2.89 0.86 -0.97
CA THR A 70 1.41 0.76 -0.96
C THR A 70 0.82 0.54 -2.35
N ARG A 71 1.55 0.92 -3.41
CA ARG A 71 1.15 0.78 -4.82
C ARG A 71 1.59 -0.53 -5.47
N GLN A 72 2.24 -1.43 -4.71
CA GLN A 72 2.64 -2.76 -5.22
C GLN A 72 1.45 -3.63 -5.65
N ALA A 73 0.23 -3.27 -5.24
CA ALA A 73 -0.99 -3.95 -5.64
C ALA A 73 -1.67 -3.37 -6.90
N ASN A 74 -1.11 -2.30 -7.50
CA ASN A 74 -1.66 -1.68 -8.69
C ASN A 74 -1.25 -2.42 -9.95
N ASP A 75 -2.22 -2.81 -10.77
CA ASP A 75 -1.99 -3.37 -12.10
C ASP A 75 -2.00 -2.26 -13.16
N VAL A 76 -1.01 -1.37 -13.14
CA VAL A 76 -0.96 -0.24 -14.09
C VAL A 76 -0.50 -0.68 -15.47
N ASP A 77 0.38 -1.67 -15.54
CA ASP A 77 0.99 -2.19 -16.77
C ASP A 77 0.31 -3.47 -17.30
N GLY A 78 -0.66 -4.01 -16.57
CA GLY A 78 -1.33 -5.27 -16.90
C GLY A 78 -0.51 -6.52 -16.56
N GLY A 79 0.60 -6.38 -15.85
CA GLY A 79 1.52 -7.47 -15.50
C GLY A 79 0.90 -8.55 -14.60
N PHE A 80 -0.21 -8.28 -13.92
CA PHE A 80 -0.92 -9.28 -13.10
C PHE A 80 -1.99 -10.06 -13.86
N GLY A 81 -2.37 -9.60 -15.06
CA GLY A 81 -3.34 -10.28 -15.92
C GLY A 81 -4.79 -9.99 -15.55
N TYR A 82 -5.07 -8.83 -14.95
CA TYR A 82 -6.44 -8.35 -14.81
C TYR A 82 -7.03 -7.94 -16.16
N ALA A 83 -8.36 -8.00 -16.28
CA ALA A 83 -9.05 -7.67 -17.52
C ALA A 83 -8.86 -6.20 -17.94
N LEU A 84 -8.59 -5.32 -16.98
CA LEU A 84 -8.34 -3.90 -17.17
C LEU A 84 -7.23 -3.46 -16.20
N PRO A 85 -6.38 -2.50 -16.60
CA PRO A 85 -5.47 -1.85 -15.67
C PRO A 85 -6.24 -1.18 -14.54
N GLY A 86 -5.68 -1.20 -13.34
CA GLY A 86 -6.39 -0.72 -12.17
C GLY A 86 -5.49 -0.43 -10.97
N MET A 87 -6.01 0.40 -10.07
CA MET A 87 -5.43 0.59 -8.75
C MET A 87 -5.75 -0.61 -7.84
N SER A 88 -5.16 -0.57 -6.66
CA SER A 88 -5.24 -1.61 -5.65
C SER A 88 -6.67 -2.00 -5.28
N HIS A 89 -6.80 -3.22 -4.77
CA HIS A 89 -8.03 -3.71 -4.16
C HIS A 89 -8.10 -3.28 -2.69
N GLU A 90 -9.29 -3.36 -2.10
CA GLU A 90 -9.50 -3.15 -0.68
C GLU A 90 -8.55 -3.96 0.20
N GLY A 91 -8.29 -3.46 1.42
CA GLY A 91 -7.42 -4.09 2.41
C GLY A 91 -7.67 -5.59 2.61
N CYS A 92 -6.61 -6.28 3.03
CA CYS A 92 -6.57 -7.73 3.19
C CYS A 92 -6.21 -8.12 4.63
N GLY A 93 -6.83 -9.19 5.12
CA GLY A 93 -6.36 -9.95 6.27
C GLY A 93 -5.09 -10.73 5.89
N PHE A 94 -4.09 -10.72 6.78
CA PHE A 94 -2.86 -11.50 6.58
C PHE A 94 -2.20 -11.99 7.87
N GLY A 95 -2.74 -11.72 9.07
CA GLY A 95 -2.06 -12.16 10.29
C GLY A 95 -2.24 -13.64 10.63
N THR A 96 -2.98 -14.42 9.83
CA THR A 96 -2.89 -15.89 9.80
C THR A 96 -1.83 -16.40 8.81
N GLN A 97 -1.04 -15.49 8.22
CA GLN A 97 -0.08 -15.75 7.14
C GLN A 97 -0.75 -16.31 5.88
N THR A 98 -2.07 -16.14 5.75
CA THR A 98 -2.84 -16.38 4.53
C THR A 98 -3.57 -15.09 4.18
N LEU A 99 -3.40 -14.64 2.95
CA LEU A 99 -4.06 -13.44 2.45
C LEU A 99 -5.53 -13.72 2.16
N ASP A 100 -6.42 -13.10 2.92
CA ASP A 100 -7.85 -13.03 2.66
C ASP A 100 -8.28 -11.56 2.48
N GLY A 101 -9.34 -11.29 1.72
CA GLY A 101 -9.74 -9.91 1.51
C GLY A 101 -11.02 -9.78 0.70
N HIS A 102 -11.41 -8.53 0.44
CA HIS A 102 -12.64 -8.25 -0.30
C HIS A 102 -12.45 -8.35 -1.83
N TYR A 103 -11.22 -8.46 -2.35
CA TYR A 103 -10.89 -8.64 -3.78
C TYR A 103 -11.65 -7.71 -4.75
N HIS A 104 -12.08 -6.56 -4.24
CA HIS A 104 -12.83 -5.56 -4.96
C HIS A 104 -12.20 -4.20 -4.70
N TRP A 105 -12.32 -3.33 -5.68
CA TRP A 105 -11.94 -1.93 -5.56
C TRP A 105 -13.01 -1.16 -4.79
N LEU A 106 -12.58 -0.29 -3.87
CA LEU A 106 -13.45 0.72 -3.25
C LEU A 106 -13.00 2.13 -3.66
N PRO A 107 -13.93 3.09 -3.84
CA PRO A 107 -13.56 4.45 -4.25
C PRO A 107 -12.52 5.15 -3.37
N TRP A 108 -12.49 4.85 -2.08
CA TRP A 108 -11.55 5.47 -1.15
C TRP A 108 -10.10 5.06 -1.43
N VAL A 109 -9.86 3.86 -1.99
CA VAL A 109 -8.53 3.38 -2.40
C VAL A 109 -7.93 4.33 -3.43
N THR A 110 -8.74 4.72 -4.42
CA THR A 110 -8.35 5.72 -5.42
C THR A 110 -7.98 7.04 -4.77
N TYR A 111 -8.80 7.50 -3.84
CA TYR A 111 -8.58 8.78 -3.17
C TYR A 111 -7.27 8.80 -2.39
N VAL A 112 -6.98 7.74 -1.60
CA VAL A 112 -5.77 7.69 -0.77
C VAL A 112 -4.49 7.49 -1.56
N GLU A 113 -4.57 6.99 -2.79
CA GLU A 113 -3.43 6.90 -3.69
C GLU A 113 -3.26 8.16 -4.55
N ALA A 114 -4.34 8.76 -5.06
CA ALA A 114 -4.26 9.90 -5.97
C ALA A 114 -3.98 11.24 -5.26
N ASP A 115 -4.66 11.54 -4.15
CA ASP A 115 -4.50 12.82 -3.43
C ASP A 115 -3.05 13.10 -2.98
N PRO A 116 -2.33 12.17 -2.32
CA PRO A 116 -0.95 12.44 -1.91
C PRO A 116 0.00 12.59 -3.10
N THR A 117 -0.22 11.85 -4.21
CA THR A 117 0.56 12.01 -5.44
C THR A 117 0.35 13.39 -6.05
N SER A 118 -0.90 13.83 -6.20
CA SER A 118 -1.21 15.17 -6.71
C SER A 118 -0.55 16.24 -5.85
N ARG A 119 -0.64 16.14 -4.53
CA ARG A 119 -0.06 17.14 -3.62
C ARG A 119 1.46 17.16 -3.64
N LEU A 120 2.11 16.00 -3.75
CA LEU A 120 3.56 15.92 -3.91
C LEU A 120 4.00 16.61 -5.21
N TYR A 121 3.32 16.33 -6.32
CA TYR A 121 3.56 16.98 -7.61
C TYR A 121 3.33 18.50 -7.53
N ASP A 122 2.19 18.94 -7.01
CA ASP A 122 1.81 20.36 -6.97
C ASP A 122 2.72 21.18 -6.04
N THR A 123 3.21 20.58 -4.95
CA THR A 123 4.02 21.27 -3.93
C THR A 123 5.51 21.25 -4.28
N PHE A 124 6.01 20.14 -4.82
CA PHE A 124 7.45 19.91 -4.99
C PHE A 124 7.89 19.70 -6.45
N GLY A 125 6.96 19.59 -7.39
CA GLY A 125 7.25 19.28 -8.80
C GLY A 125 7.72 17.84 -9.03
N ALA A 126 7.43 16.95 -8.08
CA ALA A 126 7.85 15.55 -8.06
C ALA A 126 7.01 14.68 -9.01
#